data_AF-A0A7J4IK25-F1
#
_entry.id   AF-A0A7J4IK25-F1
#
_cell.length_a   1.000
_cell.length_b   1.000
_cell.length_c   1.000
_cell.angle_alpha   90.00
_cell.angle_beta   90.00
_cell.angle_gamma   90.00
#
_symmetry.space_group_name_H-M   'P 1'
#
loop_
_entity.id
_entity.type
_entity.pdbx_description
1 polymer ?
#
loop_
_entity_poly.entity_id
_entity_poly.type
_entity_poly.pdbx_seq_one_letter_code
_entity_poly.pdbx_strand_id
1 'polypeptide(L)'
;MGEFYRTLELPGANRLRDALAALDRAVREAYRWGLPGELRALEPLPLLLALNQRCAVAERDGKTIAGPGLPAFCAGDGRFHSDDCLRMPER
;
A
#
# COMPACT_ATOMS: atom_id res chain seq x y z
N MET A 1 -14.79 -8.48 12.61
CA MET A 1 -14.62 -8.27 11.15
C MET A 1 -15.92 -8.51 10.35
N GLY A 2 -17.12 -8.09 10.82
CA GLY A 2 -18.38 -8.70 10.31
C GLY A 2 -19.58 -7.80 9.97
N GLU A 3 -19.52 -6.49 10.19
CA GLU A 3 -20.65 -5.58 9.84
C GLU A 3 -20.27 -4.53 8.79
N PHE A 4 -19.07 -3.95 8.89
CA PHE A 4 -18.56 -2.97 7.92
C PHE A 4 -18.52 -3.47 6.48
N TYR A 5 -18.07 -4.72 6.28
CA TYR A 5 -18.02 -5.31 4.93
C TYR A 5 -19.42 -5.65 4.39
N ARG A 6 -20.38 -6.02 5.25
CA ARG A 6 -21.77 -6.28 4.84
C ARG A 6 -22.46 -5.01 4.33
N THR A 7 -22.11 -3.84 4.87
CA THR A 7 -22.66 -2.56 4.41
C THR A 7 -22.30 -2.26 2.95
N LEU A 8 -21.13 -2.74 2.48
CA LEU A 8 -20.68 -2.55 1.09
C LEU A 8 -21.50 -3.37 0.07
N GLU A 9 -22.16 -4.44 0.52
CA GLU A 9 -22.95 -5.35 -0.32
C GLU A 9 -24.40 -4.88 -0.52
N LEU A 10 -24.84 -3.85 0.23
CA LEU A 10 -26.19 -3.32 0.07
C LEU A 10 -26.32 -2.48 -1.21
N PRO A 11 -27.35 -2.75 -2.05
CA PRO A 11 -27.62 -1.96 -3.24
C PRO A 11 -28.05 -0.53 -2.86
N GLY A 12 -27.54 0.47 -3.59
CA GLY A 12 -27.81 1.90 -3.35
C GLY A 12 -26.55 2.77 -3.39
N ALA A 13 -26.73 4.09 -3.30
CA ALA A 13 -25.64 5.04 -3.13
C ALA A 13 -25.07 4.89 -1.72
N ASN A 14 -23.85 4.35 -1.61
CA ASN A 14 -23.18 4.10 -0.34
C ASN A 14 -21.88 4.92 -0.28
N ARG A 15 -21.90 5.97 0.55
CA ARG A 15 -20.74 6.85 0.79
C ARG A 15 -19.48 6.09 1.21
N LEU A 16 -19.64 4.97 1.92
CA LEU A 16 -18.51 4.12 2.31
C LEU A 16 -17.87 3.44 1.09
N ARG A 17 -18.68 2.97 0.13
CA ARG A 17 -18.17 2.37 -1.12
C ARG A 17 -17.41 3.40 -1.94
N ASP A 18 -17.92 4.62 -2.03
CA ASP A 18 -17.26 5.70 -2.77
C ASP A 18 -15.94 6.11 -2.10
N ALA A 19 -15.93 6.20 -0.76
CA ALA A 19 -14.71 6.44 0.01
C ALA A 19 -13.68 5.32 -0.17
N LEU A 20 -14.12 4.06 -0.20
CA LEU A 20 -13.25 2.92 -0.42
C LEU A 20 -12.68 2.91 -1.85
N ALA A 21 -13.48 3.23 -2.86
CA ALA A 21 -13.01 3.37 -4.23
C ALA A 21 -11.98 4.51 -4.39
N ALA A 22 -12.19 5.63 -3.69
CA ALA A 22 -11.23 6.73 -3.66
C ALA A 22 -9.92 6.32 -2.97
N LEU A 23 -10.00 5.57 -1.87
CA LEU A 23 -8.84 5.02 -1.17
C LEU A 23 -8.08 4.03 -2.05
N ASP A 24 -8.76 3.08 -2.68
CA ASP A 24 -8.16 2.09 -3.59
C ASP A 24 -7.43 2.77 -4.74
N ARG A 25 -8.01 3.85 -5.31
CA ARG A 25 -7.36 4.65 -6.35
C ARG A 25 -6.08 5.30 -5.82
N ALA A 26 -6.14 5.98 -4.67
CA ALA A 26 -4.99 6.65 -4.08
C ALA A 26 -3.86 5.66 -3.74
N VAL A 27 -4.20 4.49 -3.17
CA VAL A 27 -3.24 3.42 -2.88
C VAL A 27 -2.60 2.91 -4.18
N ARG A 28 -3.39 2.64 -5.22
CA ARG A 28 -2.85 2.20 -6.52
C ARG A 28 -1.92 3.23 -7.15
N GLU A 29 -2.26 4.51 -7.08
CA GLU A 29 -1.42 5.60 -7.58
C GLU A 29 -0.10 5.69 -6.81
N ALA A 30 -0.15 5.62 -5.46
CA ALA A 30 1.03 5.64 -4.61
C ALA A 30 1.99 4.46 -4.89
N TYR A 31 1.45 3.24 -5.03
CA TYR A 31 2.28 2.06 -5.34
C TYR A 31 2.83 2.08 -6.77
N ARG A 32 2.15 2.76 -7.70
CA ARG A 32 2.61 2.92 -9.10
C ARG A 32 3.66 4.02 -9.27
N TRP A 33 3.73 4.93 -8.32
CA TRP A 33 4.70 6.01 -8.31
C TRP A 33 6.12 5.44 -8.21
N GLY A 34 7.02 5.84 -9.12
CA GLY A 34 8.40 5.34 -9.17
C GLY A 34 8.58 3.96 -9.82
N LEU A 35 7.51 3.25 -10.19
CA LEU A 35 7.63 2.03 -10.99
C LEU A 35 8.06 2.34 -12.43
N PRO A 36 8.85 1.44 -13.07
CA PRO A 36 9.09 1.49 -14.51
C PRO A 36 7.79 1.48 -15.32
N GLY A 37 7.82 2.10 -16.50
CA GLY A 37 6.63 2.31 -17.33
C GLY A 37 5.90 1.01 -17.67
N GLU A 38 6.66 -0.05 -17.94
CA GLU A 38 6.14 -1.39 -18.26
C GLU A 38 5.40 -2.05 -17.09
N LEU A 39 5.84 -1.81 -15.84
CA LEU A 39 5.12 -2.31 -14.66
C LEU A 39 3.93 -1.42 -14.30
N ARG A 40 4.05 -0.12 -14.53
CA ARG A 40 2.98 0.85 -14.24
C ARG A 40 1.72 0.60 -15.07
N ALA A 41 1.84 -0.01 -16.25
CA ALA A 41 0.70 -0.34 -17.11
C ALA A 41 -0.03 -1.62 -16.70
N LEU A 42 0.52 -2.41 -15.77
CA LEU A 42 -0.06 -3.70 -15.39
C LEU A 42 -1.29 -3.54 -14.47
N GLU A 43 -2.23 -4.48 -14.61
CA GLU A 43 -3.27 -4.69 -13.61
C GLU A 43 -2.68 -5.25 -12.30
N PRO A 44 -3.39 -5.16 -11.15
CA PRO A 44 -2.82 -5.48 -9.84
C PRO A 44 -2.19 -6.88 -9.73
N LEU A 45 -2.86 -7.92 -10.23
CA LEU A 45 -2.35 -9.30 -10.11
C LEU A 45 -1.09 -9.51 -10.98
N PRO A 46 -1.07 -9.16 -12.28
CA PRO A 46 0.17 -9.19 -13.07
C PRO A 46 1.29 -8.33 -12.48
N LEU A 47 0.96 -7.16 -11.93
CA LEU A 47 1.94 -6.29 -11.26
C LEU A 47 2.60 -7.00 -10.08
N LEU A 48 1.81 -7.58 -9.18
CA LEU A 48 2.32 -8.29 -8.00
C LEU A 48 3.18 -9.49 -8.40
N LEU A 49 2.77 -10.24 -9.43
CA LEU A 49 3.56 -11.35 -9.95
C LEU A 49 4.92 -10.88 -10.51
N ALA A 50 4.92 -9.82 -11.31
CA ALA A 50 6.13 -9.26 -11.88
C ALA A 50 7.08 -8.71 -10.79
N LEU A 51 6.54 -8.06 -9.75
CA LEU A 51 7.32 -7.61 -8.59
C LEU A 51 7.95 -8.79 -7.85
N ASN A 52 7.18 -9.85 -7.58
CA ASN A 52 7.69 -11.05 -6.92
C ASN A 52 8.82 -11.73 -7.72
N GLN A 53 8.68 -11.81 -9.04
CA GLN A 53 9.74 -12.35 -9.91
C GLN A 53 11.02 -11.52 -9.84
N ARG A 54 10.90 -10.19 -9.81
CA ARG A 54 12.06 -9.28 -9.66
C ARG A 54 12.72 -9.43 -8.29
N CYS A 55 11.93 -9.58 -7.22
CA CYS A 55 12.42 -9.85 -5.88
C CYS A 55 13.20 -11.18 -5.84
N ALA A 56 12.63 -12.26 -6.37
CA ALA A 56 13.30 -13.56 -6.40
C ALA A 56 14.64 -13.53 -7.15
N VAL A 57 14.73 -12.78 -8.25
CA VAL A 57 16.01 -12.56 -8.96
C VAL A 57 16.99 -11.77 -8.09
N ALA A 58 16.54 -10.69 -7.45
CA ALA A 58 17.38 -9.88 -6.57
C ALA A 58 17.92 -10.67 -5.37
N GLU A 59 17.08 -11.51 -4.74
CA GLU A 59 17.47 -12.41 -3.64
C GLU A 59 18.52 -13.41 -4.09
N ARG A 60 18.31 -14.06 -5.25
CA ARG A 60 19.27 -15.00 -5.82
C ARG A 60 20.62 -14.33 -6.13
N ASP A 61 20.60 -13.07 -6.56
CA ASP A 61 21.79 -12.27 -6.81
C ASP A 61 22.45 -11.75 -5.51
N GLY A 62 21.89 -12.04 -4.34
CA GLY A 62 22.39 -11.57 -3.04
C GLY A 62 22.15 -10.07 -2.77
N LYS A 63 21.24 -9.42 -3.51
CA LYS A 63 20.90 -8.01 -3.33
C LYS A 63 19.96 -7.84 -2.14
N THR A 64 20.16 -6.79 -1.36
CA THR A 64 19.25 -6.42 -0.27
C THR A 64 17.92 -5.91 -0.84
N ILE A 65 16.82 -6.54 -0.44
CA ILE A 65 15.47 -6.05 -0.72
C ILE A 65 15.05 -5.10 0.40
N ALA A 66 14.61 -3.90 0.03
CA ALA A 66 14.01 -2.97 0.98
C ALA A 66 12.62 -3.50 1.39
N GLY A 67 12.43 -3.74 2.69
CA GLY A 67 11.15 -4.13 3.25
C GLY A 67 10.13 -2.99 3.28
N PRO A 68 8.88 -3.26 3.70
CA PRO A 68 7.88 -2.22 3.89
C PRO A 68 8.31 -1.25 4.99
N GLY A 69 8.10 0.05 4.76
CA GLY A 69 8.41 1.11 5.72
C GLY A 69 9.20 2.26 5.12
N LEU A 70 9.77 3.09 5.99
CA LEU A 70 10.63 4.18 5.59
C LEU A 70 11.96 3.61 5.05
N PRO A 71 12.46 4.13 3.91
CA PRO A 71 13.79 3.78 3.42
C PRO A 71 14.87 3.98 4.48
N ALA A 72 15.96 3.23 4.41
CA ALA A 72 17.05 3.33 5.39
C ALA A 72 17.61 4.75 5.55
N PHE A 73 17.57 5.58 4.50
CA PHE A 73 18.03 6.98 4.57
C PHE A 73 17.09 7.89 5.39
N CYS A 74 15.85 7.47 5.63
CA CYS A 74 14.87 8.17 6.46
C CYS A 74 14.92 7.72 7.94
N ALA A 75 15.74 6.73 8.28
CA ALA A 75 15.76 6.16 9.63
C ALA A 75 16.18 7.18 10.68
N GLY A 76 15.36 7.37 11.72
CA GLY A 76 15.63 8.29 12.83
C GLY A 76 15.36 9.77 12.53
N ASP A 77 14.93 10.10 11.32
CA ASP A 77 14.59 11.48 10.97
C ASP A 77 13.15 11.80 11.33
N GLY A 78 13.00 12.59 12.40
CA GLY A 78 11.71 13.04 12.95
C GLY A 78 10.78 13.72 11.93
N ARG A 79 11.30 14.20 10.80
CA ARG A 79 10.48 14.86 9.75
C ARG A 79 9.55 13.89 9.02
N PHE A 80 9.83 12.59 9.04
CA PHE A 80 8.96 11.55 8.48
C PHE A 80 7.99 10.97 9.50
N HIS A 81 8.01 11.50 10.73
CA HIS A 81 7.13 11.10 11.81
C HIS A 81 6.17 12.24 12.15
N SER A 82 4.95 11.90 12.52
CA SER A 82 3.96 12.86 13.04
C SER A 82 3.64 12.49 14.48
N ASP A 83 3.43 13.51 15.32
CA ASP A 83 2.91 13.34 16.68
C ASP A 83 1.40 13.01 16.70
N ASP A 84 0.76 13.13 15.53
CA ASP A 84 -0.63 12.70 15.29
C ASP A 84 -0.70 11.17 15.20
N CYS A 85 -0.73 10.54 16.37
CA CYS A 85 -0.84 9.10 16.53
C CYS A 85 -2.02 8.74 17.44
N LEU A 86 -2.66 7.60 17.15
CA LEU A 86 -3.66 7.03 18.04
C LEU A 86 -2.98 6.60 19.35
N ARG A 87 -3.34 7.24 20.46
CA ARG A 87 -2.86 6.86 21.80
C ARG A 87 -3.90 5.96 22.45
N MET A 88 -3.44 4.87 23.06
CA MET A 88 -4.32 4.07 23.91
C MET A 88 -4.75 4.91 25.12
N PRO A 89 -6.03 4.87 25.52
CA PRO A 89 -6.47 5.58 26.73
C PRO A 89 -5.73 5.02 27.95
N GLU A 90 -5.40 5.91 28.89
CA GLU A 90 -4.82 5.51 30.17
C GLU A 90 -5.86 4.69 30.96
N ARG A 91 -5.39 3.65 31.66
CA ARG A 91 -6.25 2.75 32.45
C ARG A 91 -6.75 3.40 33.72
#